data_AF-A0A7C8ISA9-F1
#
_entry.id   AF-A0A7C8ISA9-F1
#
_cell.length_a   1.000
_cell.length_b   1.000
_cell.length_c   1.000
_cell.angle_alpha   90.00
_cell.angle_beta   90.00
_cell.angle_gamma   90.00
#
_symmetry.space_group_name_H-M   'P 1'
#
loop_
_entity.id
_entity.type
_entity.pdbx_description
1 polymer ?
#
loop_
_entity_poly.entity_id
_entity_poly.type
_entity_poly.pdbx_seq_one_letter_code
_entity_poly.pdbx_strand_id
1 'polypeptide(L)'
;MQRLGGPSLFPKLPVSTQLWKCQTRYIQRKKMWRPRPGEPLRKTYPTFEFSELLLDLDAEGIKGVRPFNPLIDGEPEPRSAQRARELQPIKERVANFERHYDECESNFKSISADKFHPLHISDFDLLSVALLDSLKAQKTAAGASIHDKPTSYADMLNSVLDKNGVPLIIRHDTSNTVTYMRYRRQSLARGPSPAPEDEELLATAFSRHTTFSNINRLVTRAIQTPEGCRILSDISDELHRSLITREVEPIQLLSLLNNILINFDRYGLHMSNKLYELGIQASLKCHAIVATQKYIQRRVKRGDYDDNLINSILTTLLQTSIASASLHHHKFQLDVSSRLRGVFSLLTGYVPGEDQTAFSLRSLVSPERPNGFHLYIQCLARLGAFRTIWHEWQKIDSPSHARNIDVRQDSAFKENGHFVTAILDSLAKNHDIAGLARSSEFTNVTGQFWEDCQLDMLGISRSAKTLALPDRAIGNSDRSPTYWRNWDKLYQIFRETQMQNAFLALQVFLMSKPTFP
;
A
#
# COMPACT_ATOMS: atom_id res chain seq x y z
N MET A 1 34.81 22.32 22.53
CA MET A 1 34.79 21.56 21.27
C MET A 1 35.38 20.17 21.51
N GLN A 2 34.56 19.21 21.97
CA GLN A 2 34.98 17.80 22.08
C GLN A 2 34.92 17.17 20.68
N ARG A 3 36.07 16.72 20.18
CA ARG A 3 36.17 15.96 18.93
C ARG A 3 35.49 14.61 19.12
N LEU A 4 34.44 14.38 18.34
CA LEU A 4 33.69 13.13 18.29
C LEU A 4 34.48 12.06 17.52
N GLY A 5 34.56 10.85 18.09
CA GLY A 5 34.71 9.59 17.33
C GLY A 5 36.14 9.10 17.07
N GLY A 6 36.44 7.90 17.59
CA GLY A 6 37.71 7.20 17.39
C GLY A 6 37.93 6.68 15.96
N PRO A 7 39.14 6.16 15.66
CA PRO A 7 39.64 5.85 14.33
C PRO A 7 38.95 4.69 13.58
N SER A 8 37.85 4.14 14.10
CA SER A 8 37.15 2.98 13.54
C SER A 8 36.08 3.32 12.48
N LEU A 9 35.79 4.61 12.24
CA LEU A 9 34.81 5.06 11.23
C LEU A 9 35.45 5.47 9.88
N PHE A 10 36.77 5.33 9.75
CA PHE A 10 37.43 5.57 8.47
C PHE A 10 37.40 4.29 7.64
N PRO A 11 36.94 4.33 6.37
CA PRO A 11 37.21 3.23 5.46
C PRO A 11 38.73 3.02 5.47
N LYS A 12 39.17 1.75 5.56
CA LYS A 12 40.57 1.40 5.33
C LYS A 12 40.95 2.03 4.00
N LEU A 13 41.72 3.11 4.06
CA LEU A 13 42.38 3.68 2.90
C LEU A 13 43.08 2.51 2.20
N PRO A 14 43.04 2.44 0.85
CA PRO A 14 43.82 1.45 0.15
C PRO A 14 45.23 1.48 0.70
N VAL A 15 45.79 0.29 0.96
CA VAL A 15 47.06 0.02 1.67
C VAL A 15 48.27 0.79 1.07
N SER A 16 48.08 1.55 -0.02
CA SER A 16 49.06 2.44 -0.64
C SER A 16 49.06 3.91 -0.17
N THR A 17 48.19 4.36 0.75
CA THR A 17 48.23 5.76 1.22
C THR A 17 48.56 5.89 2.70
N GLN A 18 49.83 5.61 3.03
CA GLN A 18 50.44 6.04 4.30
C GLN A 18 50.67 7.56 4.28
N LEU A 19 49.68 8.33 4.75
CA LEU A 19 49.74 9.78 4.90
C LEU A 19 50.56 10.28 6.11
N TRP A 20 51.35 9.40 6.74
CA TRP A 20 52.23 9.77 7.85
C TRP A 20 53.64 9.20 7.67
N LYS A 21 54.29 9.59 6.58
CA LYS A 21 55.74 9.82 6.54
C LYS A 21 56.00 10.99 5.62
N CYS A 22 56.14 12.19 6.18
CA CYS A 22 57.11 13.13 5.63
C CYS A 22 58.47 12.44 5.72
N GLN A 23 58.79 11.62 4.72
CA GLN A 23 60.10 11.02 4.56
C GLN A 23 61.03 12.16 4.14
N THR A 24 61.75 12.72 5.12
CA THR A 24 63.00 13.41 4.87
C THR A 24 63.89 12.40 4.13
N ARG A 25 64.01 12.53 2.80
CA ARG A 25 64.92 11.71 2.01
C ARG A 25 66.34 12.14 2.34
N TYR A 26 66.99 11.41 3.24
CA TYR A 26 68.45 11.41 3.29
C TYR A 26 68.97 10.64 2.08
N ILE A 27 69.91 11.26 1.36
CA ILE A 27 70.65 10.66 0.26
C ILE A 27 71.38 9.41 0.78
N GLN A 28 70.86 8.23 0.47
CA GLN A 28 71.58 6.98 0.69
C GLN A 28 72.56 6.77 -0.47
N ARG A 29 73.85 6.62 -0.13
CA ARG A 29 74.90 6.19 -1.07
C ARG A 29 74.46 4.90 -1.77
N LYS A 30 74.53 4.90 -3.10
CA LYS A 30 74.20 3.77 -3.99
C LYS A 30 74.90 2.49 -3.50
N LYS A 31 74.13 1.48 -3.07
CA LYS A 31 74.61 0.10 -3.01
C LYS A 31 74.66 -0.41 -4.46
N MET A 32 75.87 -0.74 -4.94
CA MET A 32 76.06 -1.40 -6.23
C MET A 32 75.27 -2.71 -6.25
N TRP A 33 74.33 -2.82 -7.19
CA TRP A 33 73.71 -4.09 -7.55
C TRP A 33 74.75 -4.96 -8.26
N ARG A 34 75.14 -6.10 -7.65
CA ARG A 34 75.85 -7.15 -8.37
C ARG A 34 74.83 -8.06 -9.05
N PRO A 35 74.89 -8.26 -10.38
CA PRO A 35 74.06 -9.27 -11.04
C PRO A 35 74.42 -10.66 -10.52
N ARG A 36 73.41 -11.51 -10.26
CA ARG A 36 73.65 -12.95 -10.02
C ARG A 36 74.02 -13.61 -11.34
N PRO A 37 75.04 -14.49 -11.39
CA PRO A 37 75.31 -15.29 -12.58
C PRO A 37 74.26 -16.39 -12.71
N GLY A 38 73.64 -16.53 -13.89
CA GLY A 38 73.07 -17.82 -14.29
C GLY A 38 71.62 -17.89 -14.76
N GLU A 39 70.94 -16.80 -15.13
CA GLU A 39 69.63 -16.91 -15.81
C GLU A 39 69.66 -16.29 -17.22
N PRO A 40 69.20 -17.02 -18.26
CA PRO A 40 69.18 -16.52 -19.62
C PRO A 40 68.06 -15.50 -19.80
N LEU A 41 68.45 -14.26 -20.07
CA LEU A 41 67.57 -13.18 -20.51
C LEU A 41 66.85 -13.60 -21.80
N ARG A 42 65.51 -13.70 -21.73
CA ARG A 42 64.67 -13.88 -22.92
C ARG A 42 64.89 -12.72 -23.89
N LYS A 43 65.07 -13.10 -25.15
CA LYS A 43 65.37 -12.26 -26.30
C LYS A 43 64.21 -11.30 -26.64
N THR A 44 64.63 -10.14 -27.14
CA THR A 44 63.98 -9.29 -28.16
C THR A 44 62.69 -8.54 -27.77
N TYR A 45 62.89 -7.38 -27.14
CA TYR A 45 62.26 -6.14 -27.62
C TYR A 45 63.35 -5.29 -28.28
N PRO A 46 63.07 -4.57 -29.38
CA PRO A 46 64.02 -3.59 -29.91
C PRO A 46 64.15 -2.48 -28.87
N THR A 47 65.23 -2.50 -28.10
CA THR A 47 65.64 -1.36 -27.30
C THR A 47 66.02 -0.26 -28.27
N PHE A 48 65.31 0.86 -28.22
CA PHE A 48 65.82 2.11 -28.76
C PHE A 48 67.24 2.29 -28.21
N GLU A 49 68.23 2.41 -29.08
CA GLU A 49 69.57 2.84 -28.70
C GLU A 49 69.44 4.26 -28.15
N PHE A 50 69.33 4.36 -26.82
CA PHE A 50 69.59 5.61 -26.14
C PHE A 50 71.06 5.92 -26.38
N SER A 51 71.33 7.04 -27.07
CA SER A 51 72.68 7.60 -27.13
C SER A 51 73.26 7.61 -25.72
N GLU A 52 74.46 7.04 -25.54
CA GLU A 52 75.23 7.08 -24.29
C GLU A 52 75.70 8.52 -23.94
N LEU A 53 74.95 9.55 -24.35
CA LEU A 53 75.00 10.82 -23.67
C LEU A 53 74.43 10.61 -22.27
N LEU A 54 75.32 10.27 -21.34
CA LEU A 54 75.16 10.64 -19.94
C LEU A 54 74.92 12.16 -19.92
N LEU A 55 73.65 12.56 -19.82
CA LEU A 55 73.28 13.89 -19.37
C LEU A 55 73.69 13.94 -17.90
N ASP A 56 74.93 14.36 -17.66
CA ASP A 56 75.40 14.72 -16.32
C ASP A 56 74.65 15.99 -15.89
N LEU A 57 73.47 15.78 -15.29
CA LEU A 57 72.63 16.82 -14.69
C LEU A 57 73.31 17.51 -13.49
N ASP A 58 74.51 17.07 -13.13
CA ASP A 58 75.31 17.55 -12.01
C ASP A 58 76.49 18.43 -12.50
N ALA A 59 76.56 18.76 -13.80
CA ALA A 59 77.66 19.51 -14.43
C ALA A 59 77.68 21.03 -14.11
N GLU A 60 77.11 21.43 -12.97
CA GLU A 60 77.23 22.79 -12.45
C GLU A 60 78.72 23.06 -12.11
N GLY A 61 79.39 23.89 -12.92
CA GLY A 61 80.79 24.28 -12.73
C GLY A 61 81.83 23.60 -13.63
N ILE A 62 81.42 22.76 -14.60
CA ILE A 62 82.36 22.15 -15.56
C ILE A 62 82.66 23.11 -16.72
N LYS A 63 83.94 23.26 -17.08
CA LYS A 63 84.44 24.03 -18.23
C LYS A 63 83.83 23.50 -19.54
N GLY A 64 82.76 24.13 -20.01
CA GLY A 64 82.02 23.73 -21.22
C GLY A 64 80.51 23.86 -21.09
N VAL A 65 79.98 23.94 -19.86
CA VAL A 65 78.55 24.22 -19.60
C VAL A 65 78.36 25.73 -19.44
N ARG A 66 77.37 26.29 -20.13
CA ARG A 66 77.06 27.73 -20.08
C ARG A 66 76.71 28.14 -18.64
N PRO A 67 77.22 29.26 -18.11
CA PRO A 67 76.82 29.76 -16.80
C PRO A 67 75.33 30.14 -16.79
N PHE A 68 74.65 29.89 -15.67
CA PHE A 68 73.26 30.29 -15.47
C PHE A 68 73.08 31.79 -15.72
N ASN A 69 72.13 32.16 -16.59
CA ASN A 69 71.81 33.54 -16.93
C ASN A 69 70.37 33.86 -16.52
N PRO A 70 70.14 34.65 -15.46
CA PRO A 70 68.79 34.93 -14.96
C PRO A 70 67.88 35.69 -15.95
N LEU A 71 68.45 36.36 -16.96
CA LEU A 71 67.68 37.02 -18.02
C LEU A 71 67.13 36.05 -19.08
N ILE A 72 67.73 34.86 -19.22
CA ILE A 72 67.37 33.86 -20.24
C ILE A 72 66.76 32.60 -19.59
N ASP A 73 67.29 32.18 -18.44
CA ASP A 73 66.90 30.95 -17.72
C ASP A 73 65.80 31.20 -16.66
N GLY A 74 65.47 32.48 -16.40
CA GLY A 74 64.43 32.90 -15.47
C GLY A 74 64.85 32.86 -13.99
N GLU A 75 63.91 33.18 -13.11
CA GLU A 75 64.09 33.07 -11.66
C GLU A 75 63.90 31.59 -11.24
N PRO A 76 64.83 31.00 -10.46
CA PRO A 76 64.67 29.65 -9.97
C PRO A 76 63.44 29.57 -9.08
N GLU A 77 62.59 28.57 -9.36
CA GLU A 77 61.34 28.39 -8.63
C GLU A 77 61.64 28.28 -7.12
N PRO A 78 60.99 29.07 -6.26
CA PRO A 78 61.29 29.02 -4.83
C PRO A 78 61.02 27.60 -4.32
N ARG A 79 61.86 27.10 -3.40
CA ARG A 79 61.74 25.73 -2.84
C ARG A 79 60.34 25.42 -2.28
N SER A 80 59.57 26.44 -1.93
CA SER A 80 58.18 26.34 -1.48
C SER A 80 57.17 26.08 -2.59
N ALA A 81 57.46 26.42 -3.85
CA ALA A 81 56.52 26.33 -4.96
C ALA A 81 56.26 24.88 -5.40
N GLN A 82 57.29 24.02 -5.41
CA GLN A 82 57.10 22.59 -5.63
C GLN A 82 56.16 21.99 -4.57
N ARG A 83 56.41 22.30 -3.29
CA ARG A 83 55.55 21.86 -2.17
C ARG A 83 54.14 22.44 -2.27
N ALA A 84 54.00 23.69 -2.71
CA ALA A 84 52.71 24.33 -2.91
C ALA A 84 51.90 23.64 -4.03
N ARG A 85 52.54 23.31 -5.16
CA ARG A 85 51.92 22.54 -6.27
C ARG A 85 51.50 21.14 -5.83
N GLU A 86 52.33 20.46 -5.03
CA GLU A 86 52.00 19.14 -4.47
C GLU A 86 50.84 19.19 -3.46
N LEU A 87 50.77 20.26 -2.65
CA LEU A 87 49.73 20.44 -1.64
C LEU A 87 48.42 21.00 -2.20
N GLN A 88 48.45 21.71 -3.32
CA GLN A 88 47.28 22.32 -3.94
C GLN A 88 46.13 21.32 -4.19
N PRO A 89 46.33 20.15 -4.84
CA PRO A 89 45.25 19.18 -5.04
C PRO A 89 44.75 18.58 -3.73
N ILE A 90 45.60 18.49 -2.70
CA ILE A 90 45.20 18.02 -1.37
C ILE A 90 44.30 19.07 -0.71
N LYS A 91 44.68 20.36 -0.76
CA LYS A 91 43.88 21.47 -0.25
C LYS A 91 42.53 21.55 -0.95
N GLU A 92 42.49 21.40 -2.26
CA GLU A 92 41.25 21.38 -3.04
C GLU A 92 40.35 20.21 -2.64
N ARG A 93 40.92 19.00 -2.45
CA ARG A 93 40.16 17.84 -1.96
C ARG A 93 39.61 18.05 -0.55
N VAL A 94 40.40 18.64 0.35
CA VAL A 94 39.96 18.96 1.72
C VAL A 94 38.84 19.99 1.69
N ALA A 95 39.00 21.08 0.93
CA ALA A 95 37.97 22.11 0.80
C ALA A 95 36.66 21.56 0.19
N ASN A 96 36.76 20.68 -0.80
CA ASN A 96 35.59 20.00 -1.36
C ASN A 96 34.92 19.07 -0.34
N PHE A 97 35.71 18.34 0.45
CA PHE A 97 35.20 17.49 1.53
C PHE A 97 34.48 18.32 2.61
N GLU A 98 35.07 19.42 3.06
CA GLU A 98 34.47 20.33 4.04
C GLU A 98 33.15 20.90 3.52
N ARG A 99 33.11 21.38 2.27
CA ARG A 99 31.88 21.86 1.64
C ARG A 99 30.77 20.80 1.64
N HIS A 100 31.08 19.57 1.25
CA HIS A 100 30.11 18.47 1.25
C HIS A 100 29.67 18.07 2.66
N TYR A 101 30.58 18.14 3.63
CA TYR A 101 30.26 17.89 5.03
C TYR A 101 29.28 18.94 5.57
N ASP A 102 29.55 20.23 5.31
CA ASP A 102 28.69 21.33 5.73
C ASP A 102 27.30 21.25 5.08
N GLU A 103 27.24 20.87 3.79
CA GLU A 103 25.99 20.60 3.09
C GLU A 103 25.20 19.44 3.74
N CYS A 104 25.86 18.32 4.02
CA CYS A 104 25.25 17.18 4.70
C CYS A 104 24.73 17.56 6.09
N GLU A 105 25.49 18.34 6.84
CA GLU A 105 25.12 18.78 8.18
C GLU A 105 23.97 19.80 8.15
N SER A 106 23.96 20.71 7.18
CA SER A 106 22.85 21.64 6.93
C SER A 106 21.56 20.90 6.60
N ASN A 107 21.63 19.91 5.70
CA ASN A 107 20.51 19.05 5.34
C ASN A 107 19.97 18.31 6.58
N PHE A 108 20.85 17.69 7.37
CA PHE A 108 20.44 17.01 8.59
C PHE A 108 19.82 17.97 9.61
N LYS A 109 20.39 19.15 9.80
CA LYS A 109 19.86 20.19 10.69
C LYS A 109 18.45 20.60 10.30
N SER A 110 18.20 20.83 9.01
CA SER A 110 16.88 21.21 8.49
C SER A 110 15.80 20.19 8.83
N ILE A 111 16.15 18.90 8.82
CA ILE A 111 15.23 17.81 9.15
C ILE A 111 15.09 17.66 10.66
N SER A 112 16.20 17.74 11.39
CA SER A 112 16.21 17.58 12.84
C SER A 112 15.42 18.65 13.59
N ALA A 113 15.24 19.82 12.97
CA ALA A 113 14.42 20.90 13.51
C ALA A 113 12.94 20.51 13.61
N ASP A 114 12.48 19.54 12.81
CA ASP A 114 11.11 19.09 12.78
C ASP A 114 10.96 17.67 13.33
N LYS A 115 10.33 17.56 14.50
CA LYS A 115 10.09 16.28 15.19
C LYS A 115 9.35 15.26 14.31
N PHE A 116 8.40 15.72 13.49
CA PHE A 116 7.55 14.90 12.64
C PHE A 116 7.86 15.10 11.16
N HIS A 117 9.15 14.99 10.81
CA HIS A 117 9.57 14.96 9.42
C HIS A 117 9.47 13.54 8.80
N PRO A 118 8.86 13.37 7.60
CA PRO A 118 8.67 12.06 6.98
C PRO A 118 9.98 11.39 6.57
N LEU A 119 11.03 12.17 6.29
CA LEU A 119 12.35 11.65 5.93
C LEU A 119 13.18 11.20 7.14
N HIS A 120 12.65 11.22 8.36
CA HIS A 120 13.35 10.58 9.48
C HIS A 120 13.62 9.10 9.22
N ILE A 121 14.80 8.66 9.65
CA ILE A 121 15.27 7.29 9.46
C ILE A 121 14.43 6.34 10.32
N SER A 122 13.72 5.45 9.64
CA SER A 122 12.92 4.37 10.23
C SER A 122 13.72 3.07 10.31
N ASP A 123 13.22 2.11 11.11
CA ASP A 123 13.74 0.74 11.12
C ASP A 123 13.66 0.06 9.75
N PHE A 124 12.63 0.38 8.97
CA PHE A 124 12.47 -0.16 7.62
C PHE A 124 13.55 0.36 6.67
N ASP A 125 13.97 1.63 6.79
CA ASP A 125 15.06 2.16 5.98
C ASP A 125 16.39 1.47 6.32
N LEU A 126 16.65 1.24 7.62
CA LEU A 126 17.84 0.52 8.07
C LEU A 126 17.87 -0.92 7.54
N LEU A 127 16.73 -1.62 7.64
CA LEU A 127 16.58 -2.97 7.10
C LEU A 127 16.72 -2.99 5.58
N SER A 128 16.14 -2.00 4.90
CA SER A 128 16.20 -1.88 3.44
C SER A 128 17.63 -1.69 2.96
N VAL A 129 18.41 -0.81 3.60
CA VAL A 129 19.84 -0.65 3.28
C VAL A 129 20.60 -1.94 3.54
N ALA A 130 20.31 -2.64 4.64
CA ALA A 130 20.96 -3.90 4.97
C ALA A 130 20.64 -5.04 3.98
N LEU A 131 19.41 -5.09 3.46
CA LEU A 131 18.95 -6.12 2.53
C LEU A 131 19.29 -5.83 1.06
N LEU A 132 19.28 -4.56 0.65
CA LEU A 132 19.54 -4.15 -0.74
C LEU A 132 21.05 -4.07 -1.06
N ASP A 133 21.85 -4.89 -0.39
CA ASP A 133 23.32 -4.85 -0.27
C ASP A 133 24.04 -4.09 -1.39
N SER A 134 24.37 -2.82 -1.11
CA SER A 134 24.96 -1.82 -2.01
C SER A 134 24.22 -1.66 -3.36
N LEU A 135 23.77 -0.43 -3.64
CA LEU A 135 23.34 0.07 -4.95
C LEU A 135 24.46 0.02 -6.03
N LYS A 136 25.23 -1.07 -6.12
CA LYS A 136 26.27 -1.31 -7.13
C LYS A 136 25.70 -1.39 -8.56
N ALA A 137 24.39 -1.52 -8.72
CA ALA A 137 23.73 -1.59 -10.01
C ALA A 137 23.34 -0.22 -10.63
N GLN A 138 23.43 0.92 -9.92
CA GLN A 138 22.96 2.22 -10.45
C GLN A 138 24.05 3.10 -11.08
N LYS A 139 25.30 2.62 -11.21
CA LYS A 139 26.38 3.39 -11.88
C LYS A 139 26.16 3.65 -13.38
N THR A 140 25.11 3.12 -14.00
CA THR A 140 24.77 3.36 -15.42
C THR A 140 23.70 4.42 -15.66
N ALA A 141 23.13 5.05 -14.63
CA ALA A 141 22.13 6.12 -14.77
C ALA A 141 22.65 7.47 -14.24
N ALA A 142 23.87 7.85 -14.64
CA ALA A 142 24.35 9.23 -14.46
C ALA A 142 23.61 10.14 -15.46
N GLY A 143 22.43 10.62 -15.07
CA GLY A 143 21.65 11.55 -15.90
C GLY A 143 20.20 11.78 -15.48
N ALA A 144 19.65 11.01 -14.55
CA ALA A 144 18.29 11.26 -14.06
C ALA A 144 18.25 12.49 -13.13
N SER A 145 17.61 13.54 -13.62
CA SER A 145 17.28 14.78 -12.91
C SER A 145 16.68 14.50 -11.53
N ILE A 146 17.16 15.22 -10.50
CA ILE A 146 16.79 15.13 -9.08
C ILE A 146 15.36 15.64 -8.79
N HIS A 147 14.61 16.05 -9.82
CA HIS A 147 13.32 16.72 -9.66
C HIS A 147 12.06 15.92 -10.04
N ASP A 148 12.19 14.68 -10.50
CA ASP A 148 11.01 13.85 -10.74
C ASP A 148 10.58 13.09 -9.48
N LYS A 149 9.26 13.04 -9.26
CA LYS A 149 8.63 12.36 -8.11
C LYS A 149 9.24 10.95 -7.95
N PRO A 150 9.65 10.53 -6.74
CA PRO A 150 10.24 9.21 -6.53
C PRO A 150 9.23 8.13 -6.91
N THR A 151 9.47 7.45 -8.03
CA THR A 151 8.58 6.42 -8.58
C THR A 151 8.87 5.04 -7.96
N SER A 152 10.07 4.86 -7.39
CA SER A 152 10.50 3.63 -6.72
C SER A 152 10.83 3.85 -5.24
N TYR A 153 10.70 2.79 -4.43
CA TYR A 153 11.15 2.79 -3.05
C TYR A 153 12.66 3.07 -2.93
N ALA A 154 13.46 2.68 -3.92
CA ALA A 154 14.89 3.00 -3.98
C ALA A 154 15.14 4.52 -4.06
N ASP A 155 14.33 5.25 -4.83
CA ASP A 155 14.45 6.71 -4.96
C ASP A 155 14.09 7.41 -3.64
N MET A 156 13.07 6.90 -2.95
CA MET A 156 12.72 7.35 -1.62
C MET A 156 13.85 7.10 -0.62
N LEU A 157 14.47 5.92 -0.65
CA LEU A 157 15.60 5.59 0.23
C LEU A 157 16.81 6.50 -0.05
N ASN A 158 17.12 6.77 -1.33
CA ASN A 158 18.16 7.72 -1.70
C ASN A 158 17.86 9.12 -1.16
N SER A 159 16.61 9.59 -1.30
CA SER A 159 16.17 10.87 -0.73
C SER A 159 16.35 10.92 0.79
N VAL A 160 16.01 9.83 1.50
CA VAL A 160 16.26 9.71 2.95
C VAL A 160 17.75 9.82 3.26
N LEU A 161 18.61 9.12 2.53
CA LEU A 161 20.06 9.17 2.74
C LEU A 161 20.64 10.57 2.46
N ASP A 162 20.23 11.22 1.37
CA ASP A 162 20.65 12.58 1.00
C ASP A 162 20.25 13.58 2.08
N LYS A 163 18.97 13.56 2.43
CA LYS A 163 18.39 14.56 3.33
C LYS A 163 18.86 14.36 4.78
N ASN A 164 19.11 13.13 5.22
CA ASN A 164 19.74 12.89 6.53
C ASN A 164 21.27 13.12 6.54
N GLY A 165 21.83 13.67 5.47
CA GLY A 165 23.25 14.01 5.40
C GLY A 165 24.16 12.79 5.42
N VAL A 166 23.74 11.65 4.85
CA VAL A 166 24.58 10.46 4.70
C VAL A 166 25.48 10.65 3.47
N PRO A 167 26.82 10.79 3.62
CA PRO A 167 27.70 11.08 2.49
C PRO A 167 27.67 10.00 1.41
N LEU A 168 27.66 10.40 0.13
CA LEU A 168 27.65 9.48 -1.02
C LEU A 168 28.80 8.44 -0.97
N ILE A 169 29.98 8.87 -0.52
CA ILE A 169 31.18 8.01 -0.40
C ILE A 169 30.92 6.81 0.53
N ILE A 170 30.09 7.00 1.56
CA ILE A 170 29.80 5.99 2.58
C ILE A 170 28.73 5.00 2.07
N ARG A 171 27.84 5.42 1.16
CA ARG A 171 26.73 4.62 0.63
C ARG A 171 27.13 3.36 -0.12
N HIS A 172 28.40 3.28 -0.53
CA HIS A 172 28.95 2.09 -1.20
C HIS A 172 29.25 0.95 -0.23
N ASP A 173 29.30 1.21 1.07
CA ASP A 173 29.50 0.22 2.12
C ASP A 173 28.25 0.15 3.00
N THR A 174 27.53 -0.96 2.91
CA THR A 174 26.31 -1.24 3.66
C THR A 174 26.53 -1.09 5.17
N SER A 175 27.65 -1.58 5.70
CA SER A 175 27.96 -1.52 7.14
C SER A 175 28.16 -0.09 7.62
N ASN A 176 28.92 0.71 6.87
CA ASN A 176 29.17 2.11 7.24
C ASN A 176 27.91 2.96 7.06
N THR A 177 27.10 2.68 6.03
CA THR A 177 25.82 3.37 5.79
C THR A 177 24.85 3.14 6.95
N VAL A 178 24.65 1.88 7.34
CA VAL A 178 23.79 1.52 8.48
C VAL A 178 24.31 2.14 9.78
N THR A 179 25.63 2.14 10.00
CA THR A 179 26.25 2.77 11.17
C THR A 179 25.98 4.27 11.21
N TYR A 180 26.14 4.96 10.09
CA TYR A 180 25.89 6.39 9.97
C TYR A 180 24.41 6.72 10.16
N MET A 181 23.52 5.94 9.57
CA MET A 181 22.07 6.09 9.74
C MET A 181 21.63 5.89 11.20
N ARG A 182 22.20 4.89 11.89
CA ARG A 182 21.94 4.68 13.33
C ARG A 182 22.40 5.88 14.15
N TYR A 183 23.58 6.43 13.87
CA TYR A 183 24.09 7.62 14.55
C TYR A 183 23.16 8.83 14.36
N ARG A 184 22.73 9.10 13.12
CA ARG A 184 21.78 10.19 12.82
C ARG A 184 20.44 9.96 13.53
N ARG A 185 19.89 8.75 13.50
CA ARG A 185 18.66 8.41 14.24
C ARG A 185 18.80 8.60 15.75
N GLN A 186 19.90 8.18 16.35
CA GLN A 186 20.16 8.37 17.79
C GLN A 186 20.26 9.84 18.16
N SER A 187 20.80 10.67 17.26
CA SER A 187 20.89 12.12 17.46
C SER A 187 19.49 12.77 17.48
N LEU A 188 18.55 12.25 16.69
CA LEU A 188 17.14 12.67 16.68
C LEU A 188 16.34 12.11 17.87
N ALA A 189 16.63 10.87 18.29
CA ALA A 189 15.92 10.19 19.37
C ALA A 189 16.18 10.78 20.76
N ARG A 190 17.13 11.72 20.89
CA ARG A 190 17.38 12.47 22.14
C ARG A 190 16.36 13.58 22.41
N GLY A 191 15.33 13.72 21.58
CA GLY A 191 14.18 14.59 21.86
C GLY A 191 13.43 14.15 23.13
N PRO A 192 12.90 15.10 23.92
CA PRO A 192 12.26 14.82 25.20
C PRO A 192 11.03 13.92 25.07
N SER A 193 10.66 13.33 26.21
CA SER A 193 9.40 12.61 26.49
C SER A 193 8.20 13.18 25.73
N PRO A 194 7.18 12.38 25.37
CA PRO A 194 5.95 12.86 24.74
C PRO A 194 5.46 14.14 25.39
N ALA A 195 5.40 15.21 24.61
CA ALA A 195 4.87 16.49 25.02
C ALA A 195 3.41 16.60 24.58
N PRO A 196 2.54 17.29 25.32
CA PRO A 196 1.15 17.50 24.89
C PRO A 196 1.06 18.21 23.52
N GLU A 197 2.06 19.01 23.16
CA GLU A 197 2.19 19.67 21.84
C GLU A 197 2.40 18.68 20.68
N ASP A 198 2.73 17.42 20.96
CA ASP A 198 3.03 16.42 19.92
C ASP A 198 1.82 16.07 19.05
N GLU A 199 0.61 16.12 19.62
CA GLU A 199 -0.64 15.94 18.89
C GLU A 199 -0.83 17.03 17.83
N GLU A 200 -0.67 18.29 18.22
CA GLU A 200 -0.78 19.45 17.32
C GLU A 200 0.30 19.44 16.25
N LEU A 201 1.54 19.11 16.63
CA LEU A 201 2.67 19.04 15.70
C LEU A 201 2.47 17.92 14.67
N LEU A 202 1.98 16.74 15.07
CA LEU A 202 1.72 15.64 14.14
C LEU A 202 0.52 15.92 13.24
N ALA A 203 -0.56 16.52 13.77
CA ALA A 203 -1.68 17.00 12.99
C ALA A 203 -1.24 18.03 11.94
N THR A 204 -0.39 18.98 12.34
CA THR A 204 0.21 19.97 11.43
C THR A 204 1.06 19.30 10.37
N ALA A 205 1.85 18.29 10.72
CA ALA A 205 2.64 17.54 9.75
C ALA A 205 1.77 16.83 8.69
N PHE A 206 0.62 16.26 9.08
CA PHE A 206 -0.32 15.66 8.12
C PHE A 206 -0.92 16.66 7.14
N SER A 207 -1.18 17.89 7.60
CA SER A 207 -1.65 18.98 6.73
C SER A 207 -0.54 19.49 5.79
N ARG A 208 0.71 19.52 6.26
CA ARG A 208 1.86 20.05 5.51
C ARG A 208 2.32 19.13 4.38
N HIS A 209 2.24 17.81 4.58
CA HIS A 209 2.74 16.84 3.60
C HIS A 209 1.64 16.35 2.67
N THR A 210 1.77 16.63 1.37
CA THR A 210 0.72 16.36 0.37
C THR A 210 0.73 14.95 -0.23
N THR A 211 1.80 14.16 -0.03
CA THR A 211 1.92 12.84 -0.66
C THR A 211 1.56 11.72 0.31
N PHE A 212 0.88 10.67 -0.22
CA PHE A 212 0.54 9.48 0.58
C PHE A 212 1.78 8.81 1.17
N SER A 213 2.88 8.73 0.41
CA SER A 213 4.13 8.14 0.90
C SER A 213 4.66 8.85 2.15
N ASN A 214 4.62 10.19 2.19
CA ASN A 214 5.08 10.94 3.36
C ASN A 214 4.21 10.67 4.57
N ILE A 215 2.88 10.65 4.40
CA ILE A 215 1.94 10.32 5.48
C ILE A 215 2.16 8.89 5.97
N ASN A 216 2.28 7.94 5.04
CA ASN A 216 2.54 6.54 5.37
C ASN A 216 3.82 6.40 6.20
N ARG A 217 4.89 7.13 5.88
CA ARG A 217 6.12 7.15 6.69
C ARG A 217 5.91 7.73 8.08
N LEU A 218 5.17 8.83 8.20
CA LEU A 218 4.84 9.44 9.49
C LEU A 218 4.05 8.48 10.38
N VAL A 219 2.99 7.89 9.81
CA VAL A 219 2.15 6.91 10.51
C VAL A 219 2.97 5.68 10.89
N THR A 220 3.73 5.10 9.95
CA THR A 220 4.56 3.90 10.20
C THR A 220 5.55 4.13 11.33
N ARG A 221 6.09 5.34 11.46
CA ARG A 221 6.99 5.68 12.57
C ARG A 221 6.23 5.86 13.88
N ALA A 222 5.09 6.53 13.87
CA ALA A 222 4.30 6.75 15.08
C ALA A 222 3.74 5.42 15.66
N ILE A 223 3.30 4.48 14.81
CA ILE A 223 2.77 3.18 15.27
C ILE A 223 3.84 2.24 15.88
N GLN A 224 5.13 2.55 15.75
CA GLN A 224 6.22 1.75 16.36
C GLN A 224 6.28 1.90 17.88
N THR A 225 5.69 2.97 18.42
CA THR A 225 5.73 3.30 19.86
C THR A 225 4.32 3.32 20.44
N PRO A 226 4.10 2.88 21.69
CA PRO A 226 2.78 2.95 22.31
C PRO A 226 2.27 4.39 22.43
N GLU A 227 3.15 5.35 22.72
CA GLU A 227 2.83 6.78 22.79
C GLU A 227 2.40 7.32 21.42
N GLY A 228 3.15 7.00 20.36
CA GLY A 228 2.77 7.40 19.00
C GLY A 228 1.45 6.78 18.54
N CYS A 229 1.14 5.54 18.97
CA CYS A 229 -0.18 4.95 18.74
C CYS A 229 -1.29 5.72 19.47
N ARG A 230 -1.06 6.17 20.71
CA ARG A 230 -2.03 6.99 21.46
C ARG A 230 -2.31 8.30 20.74
N ILE A 231 -1.25 9.06 20.43
CA ILE A 231 -1.34 10.32 19.69
C ILE A 231 -2.11 10.11 18.38
N LEU A 232 -1.76 9.08 17.58
CA LEU A 232 -2.47 8.77 16.33
C LEU A 232 -3.95 8.39 16.54
N SER A 233 -4.28 7.75 17.65
CA SER A 233 -5.65 7.42 18.02
C SER A 233 -6.44 8.70 18.25
N ASP A 234 -5.85 9.66 18.96
CA ASP A 234 -6.48 10.94 19.33
C ASP A 234 -6.66 11.85 18.10
N ILE A 235 -5.69 11.90 17.18
CA ILE A 235 -5.76 12.69 15.92
C ILE A 235 -6.25 11.90 14.70
N SER A 236 -6.97 10.80 14.94
CA SER A 236 -7.38 9.87 13.87
C SER A 236 -8.29 10.54 12.81
N ASP A 237 -9.03 11.58 13.20
CA ASP A 237 -9.88 12.35 12.29
C ASP A 237 -9.10 13.31 11.36
N GLU A 238 -7.99 13.87 11.83
CA GLU A 238 -7.01 14.64 11.06
C GLU A 238 -6.30 13.74 10.04
N LEU A 239 -5.91 12.53 10.48
CA LEU A 239 -5.33 11.53 9.59
C LEU A 239 -6.32 11.16 8.48
N HIS A 240 -7.59 10.91 8.83
CA HIS A 240 -8.64 10.64 7.86
C HIS A 240 -8.79 11.75 6.81
N ARG A 241 -8.88 13.02 7.22
CA ARG A 241 -8.96 14.18 6.31
C ARG A 241 -7.78 14.22 5.34
N SER A 242 -6.60 13.88 5.84
CA SER A 242 -5.39 13.85 5.04
C SER A 242 -5.39 12.69 4.03
N LEU A 243 -5.98 11.55 4.38
CA LEU A 243 -6.05 10.39 3.48
C LEU A 243 -7.12 10.54 2.38
N ILE A 244 -8.28 11.14 2.67
CA ILE A 244 -9.36 11.30 1.68
C ILE A 244 -9.03 12.27 0.55
N THR A 245 -8.29 13.34 0.85
CA THR A 245 -7.99 14.41 -0.13
C THR A 245 -7.03 13.97 -1.24
N ARG A 246 -6.62 12.70 -1.27
CA ARG A 246 -5.54 12.21 -2.12
C ARG A 246 -5.99 11.01 -2.92
N GLU A 247 -5.58 11.00 -4.18
CA GLU A 247 -5.70 9.82 -5.02
C GLU A 247 -4.67 8.77 -4.57
N VAL A 248 -5.15 7.73 -3.90
CA VAL A 248 -4.34 6.64 -3.39
C VAL A 248 -4.91 5.33 -3.89
N GLU A 249 -4.03 4.46 -4.37
CA GLU A 249 -4.37 3.08 -4.72
C GLU A 249 -5.03 2.38 -3.51
N PRO A 250 -6.26 1.85 -3.66
CA PRO A 250 -7.02 1.28 -2.54
C PRO A 250 -6.25 0.23 -1.73
N ILE A 251 -5.38 -0.54 -2.39
CA ILE A 251 -4.58 -1.60 -1.75
C ILE A 251 -3.52 -1.02 -0.80
N GLN A 252 -2.90 0.10 -1.18
CA GLN A 252 -1.90 0.77 -0.34
C GLN A 252 -2.56 1.39 0.88
N LEU A 253 -3.71 2.03 0.68
CA LEU A 253 -4.51 2.59 1.76
C LEU A 253 -4.98 1.50 2.74
N LEU A 254 -5.48 0.38 2.21
CA LEU A 254 -5.92 -0.76 3.04
C LEU A 254 -4.76 -1.36 3.85
N SER A 255 -3.57 -1.48 3.25
CA SER A 255 -2.37 -1.96 3.96
C SER A 255 -2.00 -1.03 5.13
N LEU A 256 -2.00 0.28 4.90
CA LEU A 256 -1.77 1.28 5.96
C LEU A 256 -2.80 1.16 7.08
N LEU A 257 -4.09 1.13 6.74
CA LEU A 257 -5.17 1.07 7.73
C LEU A 257 -5.13 -0.24 8.53
N ASN A 258 -4.81 -1.37 7.90
CA ASN A 258 -4.63 -2.64 8.60
C ASN A 258 -3.46 -2.58 9.60
N ASN A 259 -2.35 -1.96 9.21
CA ASN A 259 -1.20 -1.79 10.11
C ASN A 259 -1.57 -0.90 11.30
N ILE A 260 -2.30 0.20 11.09
CA ILE A 260 -2.81 1.05 12.18
C ILE A 260 -3.72 0.23 13.09
N LEU A 261 -4.69 -0.49 12.52
CA LEU A 261 -5.68 -1.26 13.27
C LEU A 261 -5.04 -2.35 14.14
N ILE A 262 -4.07 -3.10 13.61
CA ILE A 262 -3.34 -4.14 14.36
C ILE A 262 -2.59 -3.52 15.53
N ASN A 263 -1.92 -2.38 15.32
CA ASN A 263 -1.17 -1.71 16.38
C ASN A 263 -2.10 -1.07 17.42
N PHE A 264 -3.25 -0.52 17.02
CA PHE A 264 -4.23 0.01 17.96
C PHE A 264 -4.84 -1.10 18.81
N ASP A 265 -5.25 -2.21 18.19
CA ASP A 265 -5.77 -3.37 18.92
C ASP A 265 -4.75 -3.92 19.92
N ARG A 266 -3.45 -3.97 19.55
CA ARG A 266 -2.36 -4.41 20.42
C ARG A 266 -2.26 -3.59 21.72
N TYR A 267 -2.55 -2.29 21.65
CA TYR A 267 -2.48 -1.39 22.80
C TYR A 267 -3.85 -1.08 23.42
N GLY A 268 -4.92 -1.74 22.98
CA GLY A 268 -6.28 -1.48 23.46
C GLY A 268 -6.82 -0.11 23.05
N LEU A 269 -6.28 0.49 21.99
CA LEU A 269 -6.65 1.82 21.49
C LEU A 269 -7.75 1.73 20.44
N HIS A 270 -8.27 2.89 20.05
CA HIS A 270 -9.50 2.98 19.28
C HIS A 270 -9.35 3.87 18.04
N MET A 271 -9.48 3.26 16.87
CA MET A 271 -9.57 3.98 15.59
C MET A 271 -10.89 4.77 15.52
N SER A 272 -10.91 5.99 14.95
CA SER A 272 -12.15 6.73 14.74
C SER A 272 -13.07 6.07 13.71
N ASN A 273 -14.37 6.38 13.80
CA ASN A 273 -15.37 5.83 12.88
C ASN A 273 -15.11 6.21 11.42
N LYS A 274 -14.55 7.39 11.19
CA LYS A 274 -14.17 7.87 9.86
C LYS A 274 -13.06 7.01 9.25
N LEU A 275 -12.04 6.65 10.04
CA LEU A 275 -11.01 5.72 9.58
C LEU A 275 -11.55 4.29 9.39
N TYR A 276 -12.49 3.82 10.22
CA TYR A 276 -13.18 2.55 9.98
C TYR A 276 -13.92 2.56 8.65
N GLU A 277 -14.67 3.63 8.36
CA GLU A 277 -15.39 3.80 7.11
C GLU A 277 -14.45 3.81 5.90
N LEU A 278 -13.34 4.55 6.01
CA LEU A 278 -12.31 4.56 4.97
C LEU A 278 -11.72 3.15 4.76
N GLY A 279 -11.51 2.39 5.83
CA GLY A 279 -11.05 0.99 5.78
C GLY A 279 -12.05 0.08 5.08
N ILE A 280 -13.34 0.23 5.39
CA ILE A 280 -14.44 -0.52 4.75
C ILE A 280 -14.51 -0.19 3.25
N GLN A 281 -14.44 1.10 2.88
CA GLN A 281 -14.46 1.52 1.48
C GLN A 281 -13.24 1.00 0.72
N ALA A 282 -12.04 1.12 1.30
CA ALA A 282 -10.81 0.61 0.70
C ALA A 282 -10.85 -0.91 0.53
N SER A 283 -11.32 -1.65 1.54
CA SER A 283 -11.43 -3.11 1.47
C SER A 283 -12.48 -3.57 0.45
N LEU A 284 -13.61 -2.87 0.33
CA LEU A 284 -14.61 -3.13 -0.71
C LEU A 284 -14.07 -2.87 -2.12
N LYS A 285 -13.35 -1.78 -2.32
CA LYS A 285 -12.67 -1.46 -3.60
C LYS A 285 -11.59 -2.48 -3.96
N CYS A 286 -10.90 -3.05 -2.97
CA CYS A 286 -9.94 -4.14 -3.16
C CYS A 286 -10.59 -5.54 -3.25
N HIS A 287 -11.91 -5.66 -3.12
CA HIS A 287 -12.61 -6.93 -2.97
C HIS A 287 -12.09 -7.82 -1.82
N ALA A 288 -11.48 -7.21 -0.80
CA ALA A 288 -10.98 -7.89 0.40
C ALA A 288 -12.12 -8.09 1.41
N ILE A 289 -13.11 -8.94 1.06
CA ILE A 289 -14.37 -9.06 1.79
C ILE A 289 -14.18 -9.48 3.26
N VAL A 290 -13.23 -10.37 3.54
CA VAL A 290 -12.89 -10.78 4.92
C VAL A 290 -12.39 -9.58 5.74
N ALA A 291 -11.60 -8.69 5.13
CA ALA A 291 -11.17 -7.47 5.81
C ALA A 291 -12.36 -6.55 6.05
N THR A 292 -13.22 -6.34 5.05
CA THR A 292 -14.46 -5.57 5.19
C THR A 292 -15.30 -6.04 6.38
N GLN A 293 -15.53 -7.35 6.48
CA GLN A 293 -16.28 -7.96 7.57
C GLN A 293 -15.65 -7.65 8.94
N LYS A 294 -14.32 -7.75 9.07
CA LYS A 294 -13.61 -7.41 10.32
C LYS A 294 -13.73 -5.93 10.68
N TYR A 295 -13.65 -5.01 9.71
CA TYR A 295 -13.84 -3.59 9.98
C TYR A 295 -15.25 -3.29 10.47
N ILE A 296 -16.28 -3.85 9.80
CA ILE A 296 -17.68 -3.66 10.19
C ILE A 296 -17.91 -4.26 11.58
N GLN A 297 -17.49 -5.50 11.82
CA GLN A 297 -17.68 -6.16 13.11
C GLN A 297 -17.03 -5.38 14.25
N ARG A 298 -15.81 -4.85 14.07
CA ARG A 298 -15.15 -4.03 15.08
C ARG A 298 -15.90 -2.72 15.35
N ARG A 299 -16.40 -2.06 14.31
CA ARG A 299 -17.19 -0.83 14.43
C ARG A 299 -18.53 -1.10 15.14
N VAL A 300 -19.25 -2.14 14.75
CA VAL A 300 -20.52 -2.56 15.37
C VAL A 300 -20.37 -2.93 16.84
N LYS A 301 -19.28 -3.63 17.21
CA LYS A 301 -19.00 -3.97 18.62
C LYS A 301 -18.89 -2.76 19.54
N ARG A 302 -18.63 -1.57 18.99
CA ARG A 302 -18.61 -0.31 19.74
C ARG A 302 -19.96 0.39 19.84
N GLY A 303 -21.00 -0.16 19.18
CA GLY A 303 -22.33 0.43 19.15
C GLY A 303 -22.46 1.63 18.19
N ASP A 304 -21.48 1.87 17.32
CA ASP A 304 -21.44 3.05 16.46
C ASP A 304 -21.63 2.69 14.98
N TYR A 305 -22.89 2.64 14.55
CA TYR A 305 -23.26 2.51 13.14
C TYR A 305 -24.50 3.34 12.85
N ASP A 306 -24.55 3.89 11.64
CA ASP A 306 -25.71 4.61 11.11
C ASP A 306 -26.23 3.94 9.84
N ASP A 307 -27.46 4.27 9.47
CA ASP A 307 -28.09 3.71 8.27
C ASP A 307 -27.36 4.14 6.99
N ASN A 308 -26.74 5.33 7.00
CA ASN A 308 -25.99 5.84 5.87
C ASN A 308 -24.77 4.98 5.55
N LEU A 309 -24.01 4.55 6.56
CA LEU A 309 -22.90 3.63 6.38
C LEU A 309 -23.37 2.31 5.77
N ILE A 310 -24.45 1.71 6.31
CA ILE A 310 -24.96 0.43 5.81
C ILE A 310 -25.43 0.56 4.36
N ASN A 311 -26.15 1.63 4.04
CA ASN A 311 -26.56 1.94 2.68
C ASN A 311 -25.34 2.10 1.76
N SER A 312 -24.31 2.85 2.20
CA SER A 312 -23.07 3.05 1.44
C SER A 312 -22.34 1.72 1.18
N ILE A 313 -22.27 0.83 2.17
CA ILE A 313 -21.65 -0.50 2.02
C ILE A 313 -22.41 -1.32 0.97
N LEU A 314 -23.74 -1.39 1.09
CA LEU A 314 -24.58 -2.17 0.19
C LEU A 314 -24.55 -1.61 -1.24
N THR A 315 -24.62 -0.29 -1.41
CA THR A 315 -24.47 0.37 -2.72
C THR A 315 -23.11 0.08 -3.34
N THR A 316 -22.03 0.15 -2.55
CA THR A 316 -20.68 -0.18 -3.04
C THR A 316 -20.59 -1.65 -3.45
N LEU A 317 -21.14 -2.57 -2.66
CA LEU A 317 -21.18 -4.00 -3.01
C LEU A 317 -21.90 -4.25 -4.36
N LEU A 318 -23.06 -3.61 -4.56
CA LEU A 318 -23.80 -3.69 -5.82
C LEU A 318 -22.99 -3.17 -7.01
N GLN A 319 -22.30 -2.04 -6.84
CA GLN A 319 -21.59 -1.36 -7.92
C GLN A 319 -20.24 -2.00 -8.26
N THR A 320 -19.46 -2.45 -7.28
CA THR A 320 -18.06 -2.84 -7.49
C THR A 320 -17.83 -4.34 -7.32
N SER A 321 -18.43 -4.96 -6.30
CA SER A 321 -18.06 -6.33 -5.91
C SER A 321 -18.91 -7.41 -6.58
N ILE A 322 -20.16 -7.10 -6.91
CA ILE A 322 -21.09 -8.04 -7.55
C ILE A 322 -21.17 -7.81 -9.06
N ALA A 323 -21.05 -6.56 -9.53
CA ALA A 323 -21.06 -6.26 -10.96
C ALA A 323 -19.76 -6.76 -11.63
N SER A 324 -19.89 -7.50 -12.73
CA SER A 324 -18.79 -8.06 -13.55
C SER A 324 -17.96 -7.01 -14.32
N ALA A 325 -17.82 -5.79 -13.80
CA ALA A 325 -17.03 -4.76 -14.45
C ALA A 325 -15.56 -5.17 -14.52
N SER A 326 -14.92 -4.96 -15.69
CA SER A 326 -13.58 -5.42 -16.03
C SER A 326 -12.59 -5.03 -14.94
N LEU A 327 -12.22 -6.02 -14.16
CA LEU A 327 -11.36 -5.90 -13.00
C LEU A 327 -9.96 -5.52 -13.47
N HIS A 328 -9.57 -4.26 -13.25
CA HIS A 328 -8.20 -3.82 -13.47
C HIS A 328 -7.24 -4.70 -12.64
N HIS A 329 -6.18 -5.14 -13.31
CA HIS A 329 -5.29 -6.24 -12.95
C HIS A 329 -4.52 -6.00 -11.64
N HIS A 330 -5.11 -6.30 -10.50
CA HIS A 330 -4.35 -6.53 -9.28
C HIS A 330 -4.12 -8.03 -9.10
N LYS A 331 -2.84 -8.43 -9.01
CA LYS A 331 -2.35 -9.82 -8.87
C LYS A 331 -2.94 -10.64 -7.69
N PHE A 332 -3.76 -10.03 -6.84
CA PHE A 332 -4.40 -10.64 -5.68
C PHE A 332 -5.89 -10.92 -5.90
N GLN A 333 -6.39 -10.90 -7.14
CA GLN A 333 -7.77 -11.25 -7.42
C GLN A 333 -8.02 -12.69 -6.97
N LEU A 334 -8.77 -12.80 -5.86
CA LEU A 334 -9.51 -14.01 -5.55
C LEU A 334 -10.30 -14.39 -6.80
N ASP A 335 -10.33 -15.68 -7.08
CA ASP A 335 -11.25 -16.22 -8.07
C ASP A 335 -12.67 -15.65 -7.84
N VAL A 336 -13.40 -15.43 -8.95
CA VAL A 336 -14.70 -14.75 -8.96
C VAL A 336 -15.65 -15.41 -7.96
N SER A 337 -15.60 -16.74 -7.85
CA SER A 337 -16.44 -17.52 -6.96
C SER A 337 -16.04 -17.34 -5.49
N SER A 338 -14.75 -17.28 -5.20
CA SER A 338 -14.24 -16.98 -3.84
C SER A 338 -14.68 -15.59 -3.37
N ARG A 339 -14.65 -14.60 -4.28
CA ARG A 339 -15.15 -13.25 -4.01
C ARG A 339 -16.65 -13.26 -3.70
N LEU A 340 -17.47 -13.88 -4.54
CA LEU A 340 -18.92 -13.91 -4.37
C LEU A 340 -19.35 -14.70 -3.14
N ARG A 341 -18.66 -15.81 -2.83
CA ARG A 341 -18.84 -16.54 -1.57
C ARG A 341 -18.56 -15.62 -0.37
N GLY A 342 -17.48 -14.84 -0.45
CA GLY A 342 -17.19 -13.82 0.56
C GLY A 342 -18.31 -12.79 0.71
N VAL A 343 -18.83 -12.26 -0.40
CA VAL A 343 -19.96 -11.29 -0.36
C VAL A 343 -21.21 -11.93 0.23
N PHE A 344 -21.54 -13.15 -0.18
CA PHE A 344 -22.68 -13.89 0.37
C PHE A 344 -22.53 -14.08 1.88
N SER A 345 -21.36 -14.53 2.33
CA SER A 345 -21.05 -14.67 3.76
C SER A 345 -21.16 -13.34 4.52
N LEU A 346 -20.68 -12.22 3.95
CA LEU A 346 -20.84 -10.90 4.56
C LEU A 346 -22.32 -10.50 4.72
N LEU A 347 -23.16 -10.84 3.73
CA LEU A 347 -24.57 -10.51 3.74
C LEU A 347 -25.38 -11.38 4.69
N THR A 348 -25.10 -12.69 4.76
CA THR A 348 -25.96 -13.67 5.45
C THR A 348 -25.35 -14.21 6.74
N GLY A 349 -24.04 -14.04 6.94
CA GLY A 349 -23.29 -14.67 8.04
C GLY A 349 -23.04 -16.16 7.83
N TYR A 350 -23.54 -16.73 6.74
CA TYR A 350 -23.38 -18.14 6.42
C TYR A 350 -22.08 -18.38 5.67
N VAL A 351 -21.19 -19.16 6.28
CA VAL A 351 -20.00 -19.69 5.60
C VAL A 351 -20.25 -21.17 5.32
N PRO A 352 -20.31 -21.60 4.05
CA PRO A 352 -20.52 -23.00 3.72
C PRO A 352 -19.41 -23.87 4.30
N GLY A 353 -19.76 -24.88 5.10
CA GLY A 353 -18.83 -25.83 5.69
C GLY A 353 -18.21 -25.42 7.03
N GLU A 354 -18.56 -24.25 7.58
CA GLU A 354 -18.16 -23.86 8.93
C GLU A 354 -19.37 -23.83 9.87
N ASP A 355 -19.25 -24.43 11.06
CA ASP A 355 -20.31 -24.45 12.07
C ASP A 355 -20.47 -23.09 12.79
N GLN A 356 -19.49 -22.19 12.64
CA GLN A 356 -19.53 -20.88 13.29
C GLN A 356 -20.23 -19.85 12.42
N THR A 357 -21.24 -19.20 12.99
CA THR A 357 -21.89 -18.06 12.33
C THR A 357 -20.94 -16.86 12.32
N ALA A 358 -20.61 -16.40 11.11
CA ALA A 358 -19.79 -15.22 10.93
C ALA A 358 -20.65 -13.96 11.09
N PHE A 359 -19.99 -12.80 11.26
CA PHE A 359 -20.70 -11.52 11.31
C PHE A 359 -21.51 -11.30 10.03
N SER A 360 -22.77 -10.85 10.16
CA SER A 360 -23.70 -10.66 9.04
C SER A 360 -24.25 -9.24 9.00
N LEU A 361 -24.25 -8.63 7.81
CA LEU A 361 -24.98 -7.39 7.55
C LEU A 361 -26.49 -7.55 7.78
N ARG A 362 -27.05 -8.75 7.65
CA ARG A 362 -28.46 -9.02 7.95
C ARG A 362 -28.87 -8.58 9.35
N SER A 363 -27.96 -8.69 10.33
CA SER A 363 -28.21 -8.28 11.71
C SER A 363 -28.34 -6.77 11.89
N LEU A 364 -27.81 -5.98 10.95
CA LEU A 364 -27.84 -4.52 10.98
C LEU A 364 -28.96 -3.91 10.14
N VAL A 365 -29.60 -4.72 9.29
CA VAL A 365 -30.64 -4.27 8.37
C VAL A 365 -32.00 -4.68 8.94
N SER A 366 -32.89 -3.70 9.13
CA SER A 366 -34.25 -3.93 9.60
C SER A 366 -35.26 -3.73 8.47
N PRO A 367 -36.31 -4.56 8.34
CA PRO A 367 -37.46 -4.30 7.47
C PRO A 367 -38.12 -2.93 7.72
N GLU A 368 -38.06 -2.44 8.97
CA GLU A 368 -38.58 -1.12 9.35
C GLU A 368 -37.81 0.04 8.70
N ARG A 369 -36.62 -0.24 8.15
CA ARG A 369 -35.75 0.72 7.46
C ARG A 369 -35.70 0.36 5.97
N PRO A 370 -36.65 0.86 5.16
CA PRO A 370 -36.93 0.31 3.83
C PRO A 370 -35.76 0.46 2.86
N ASN A 371 -34.97 1.53 2.95
CA ASN A 371 -33.86 1.77 2.02
C ASN A 371 -32.73 0.75 2.17
N GLY A 372 -32.24 0.53 3.39
CA GLY A 372 -31.17 -0.44 3.65
C GLY A 372 -31.63 -1.87 3.39
N PHE A 373 -32.88 -2.18 3.77
CA PHE A 373 -33.47 -3.48 3.47
C PHE A 373 -33.63 -3.73 1.97
N HIS A 374 -34.07 -2.74 1.21
CA HIS A 374 -34.17 -2.84 -0.23
C HIS A 374 -32.80 -3.08 -0.89
N LEU A 375 -31.77 -2.32 -0.51
CA LEU A 375 -30.41 -2.51 -1.02
C LEU A 375 -29.85 -3.89 -0.66
N TYR A 376 -30.17 -4.40 0.54
CA TYR A 376 -29.80 -5.74 0.98
C TYR A 376 -30.44 -6.82 0.10
N ILE A 377 -31.74 -6.73 -0.15
CA ILE A 377 -32.46 -7.65 -1.04
C ILE A 377 -31.93 -7.56 -2.48
N GLN A 378 -31.61 -6.37 -2.97
CA GLN A 378 -30.95 -6.20 -4.27
C GLN A 378 -29.59 -6.92 -4.32
N CYS A 379 -28.77 -6.84 -3.26
CA CYS A 379 -27.49 -7.54 -3.22
C CYS A 379 -27.70 -9.06 -3.32
N LEU A 380 -28.63 -9.61 -2.54
CA LEU A 380 -28.97 -11.03 -2.60
C LEU A 380 -29.51 -11.45 -3.97
N ALA A 381 -30.35 -10.61 -4.59
CA ALA A 381 -30.91 -10.88 -5.90
C ALA A 381 -29.83 -10.90 -6.99
N ARG A 382 -28.87 -9.97 -6.95
CA ARG A 382 -27.72 -9.98 -7.87
C ARG A 382 -26.80 -11.18 -7.67
N LEU A 383 -26.73 -11.72 -6.46
CA LEU A 383 -26.00 -12.96 -6.17
C LEU A 383 -26.78 -14.23 -6.56
N GLY A 384 -28.05 -14.11 -6.97
CA GLY A 384 -28.91 -15.28 -7.23
C GLY A 384 -29.32 -16.04 -5.96
N ALA A 385 -29.23 -15.41 -4.79
CA ALA A 385 -29.56 -16.02 -3.50
C ALA A 385 -31.08 -16.06 -3.22
N PHE A 386 -31.88 -16.54 -4.18
CA PHE A 386 -33.34 -16.48 -4.14
C PHE A 386 -33.96 -17.18 -2.93
N ARG A 387 -33.38 -18.30 -2.48
CA ARG A 387 -33.80 -18.99 -1.25
C ARG A 387 -33.69 -18.10 -0.02
N THR A 388 -32.59 -17.35 0.09
CA THR A 388 -32.38 -16.43 1.21
C THR A 388 -33.40 -15.30 1.15
N ILE A 389 -33.65 -14.74 -0.05
CA ILE A 389 -34.68 -13.72 -0.26
C ILE A 389 -36.06 -14.25 0.15
N TRP A 390 -36.39 -15.48 -0.23
CA TRP A 390 -37.65 -16.13 0.15
C TRP A 390 -37.79 -16.29 1.66
N HIS A 391 -36.75 -16.76 2.34
CA HIS A 391 -36.76 -16.85 3.81
C HIS A 391 -36.91 -15.48 4.47
N GLU A 392 -36.28 -14.43 3.93
CA GLU A 392 -36.45 -13.07 4.43
C GLU A 392 -37.87 -12.53 4.21
N TRP A 393 -38.49 -12.86 3.09
CA TRP A 393 -39.89 -12.53 2.83
C TRP A 393 -40.83 -13.26 3.83
N GLN A 394 -40.65 -14.56 4.05
CA GLN A 394 -41.48 -15.32 5.00
C GLN A 394 -41.38 -14.80 6.45
N LYS A 395 -40.21 -14.29 6.85
CA LYS A 395 -40.03 -13.68 8.18
C LYS A 395 -40.81 -12.37 8.34
N ILE A 396 -40.96 -11.59 7.26
CA ILE A 396 -41.75 -10.36 7.27
C ILE A 396 -43.25 -10.67 7.30
N ASP A 397 -43.68 -11.67 6.53
CA ASP A 397 -45.09 -12.08 6.48
C ASP A 397 -45.57 -12.81 7.75
N SER A 398 -44.64 -13.22 8.62
CA SER A 398 -44.96 -13.88 9.89
C SER A 398 -45.81 -12.96 10.80
N PRO A 399 -46.93 -13.45 11.37
CA PRO A 399 -47.94 -12.63 12.03
C PRO A 399 -47.47 -12.07 13.38
N SER A 400 -46.78 -10.93 13.33
CA SER A 400 -46.46 -10.10 14.50
C SER A 400 -47.71 -9.31 14.95
N HIS A 401 -48.66 -9.97 15.64
CA HIS A 401 -49.67 -9.45 16.61
C HIS A 401 -50.42 -8.12 16.36
N ALA A 402 -50.30 -7.46 15.20
CA ALA A 402 -51.01 -6.24 14.87
C ALA A 402 -52.47 -6.55 14.54
N ARG A 403 -53.38 -6.13 15.41
CA ARG A 403 -54.83 -6.40 15.36
C ARG A 403 -55.59 -5.81 14.16
N ASN A 404 -54.94 -5.07 13.25
CA ASN A 404 -55.59 -4.43 12.12
C ASN A 404 -55.16 -5.06 10.79
N ILE A 405 -56.08 -5.78 10.16
CA ILE A 405 -55.88 -6.55 8.92
C ILE A 405 -55.72 -5.62 7.70
N ASP A 406 -56.40 -4.48 7.67
CA ASP A 406 -56.39 -3.58 6.49
C ASP A 406 -55.09 -2.77 6.34
N VAL A 407 -54.53 -2.25 7.45
CA VAL A 407 -53.23 -1.55 7.42
C VAL A 407 -52.08 -2.51 7.06
N ARG A 408 -52.23 -3.80 7.42
CA ARG A 408 -51.26 -4.87 7.18
C ARG A 408 -51.18 -5.27 5.70
N GLN A 409 -52.29 -5.19 4.96
CA GLN A 409 -52.28 -5.52 3.52
C GLN A 409 -51.60 -4.44 2.67
N ASP A 410 -51.80 -3.16 2.99
CA ASP A 410 -51.17 -2.06 2.25
C ASP A 410 -49.66 -1.94 2.54
N SER A 411 -49.19 -2.25 3.75
CA SER A 411 -47.76 -2.27 4.09
C SER A 411 -47.04 -3.47 3.43
N ALA A 412 -47.61 -4.68 3.55
CA ALA A 412 -47.09 -5.88 2.91
C ALA A 412 -47.02 -5.71 1.38
N PHE A 413 -47.98 -5.00 0.78
CA PHE A 413 -48.00 -4.76 -0.65
C PHE A 413 -46.90 -3.79 -1.14
N LYS A 414 -46.60 -2.73 -0.39
CA LYS A 414 -45.46 -1.84 -0.68
C LYS A 414 -44.13 -2.57 -0.50
N GLU A 415 -43.99 -3.34 0.59
CA GLU A 415 -42.81 -4.15 0.88
C GLU A 415 -42.57 -5.23 -0.19
N ASN A 416 -43.61 -5.94 -0.61
CA ASN A 416 -43.56 -6.92 -1.70
C ASN A 416 -43.18 -6.30 -3.04
N GLY A 417 -43.62 -5.06 -3.32
CA GLY A 417 -43.18 -4.31 -4.49
C GLY A 417 -41.66 -4.10 -4.52
N HIS A 418 -41.03 -3.87 -3.38
CA HIS A 418 -39.57 -3.69 -3.28
C HIS A 418 -38.78 -4.96 -3.56
N PHE A 419 -39.25 -6.12 -3.10
CA PHE A 419 -38.64 -7.42 -3.44
C PHE A 419 -38.67 -7.69 -4.93
N VAL A 420 -39.83 -7.44 -5.53
CA VAL A 420 -40.08 -7.67 -6.95
C VAL A 420 -39.22 -6.76 -7.82
N THR A 421 -39.19 -5.46 -7.53
CA THR A 421 -38.33 -4.52 -8.24
C THR A 421 -36.85 -4.89 -8.09
N ALA A 422 -36.41 -5.29 -6.90
CA ALA A 422 -35.03 -5.69 -6.67
C ALA A 422 -34.62 -6.94 -7.49
N ILE A 423 -35.51 -7.93 -7.60
CA ILE A 423 -35.28 -9.13 -8.42
C ILE A 423 -35.23 -8.78 -9.90
N LEU A 424 -36.19 -8.00 -10.40
CA LEU A 424 -36.24 -7.60 -11.81
C LEU A 424 -35.03 -6.76 -12.21
N ASP A 425 -34.66 -5.76 -11.40
CA ASP A 425 -33.48 -4.93 -11.64
C ASP A 425 -32.19 -5.76 -11.66
N SER A 426 -32.11 -6.79 -10.83
CA SER A 426 -30.96 -7.68 -10.77
C SER A 426 -30.86 -8.58 -12.00
N LEU A 427 -31.98 -9.14 -12.45
CA LEU A 427 -32.05 -9.92 -13.68
C LEU A 427 -31.72 -9.08 -14.92
N ALA A 428 -32.15 -7.82 -14.97
CA ALA A 428 -31.88 -6.92 -16.08
C ALA A 428 -30.42 -6.45 -16.15
N LYS A 429 -29.75 -6.26 -14.99
CA LYS A 429 -28.40 -5.66 -14.91
C LYS A 429 -27.26 -6.67 -14.87
N ASN A 430 -27.55 -7.96 -14.67
CA ASN A 430 -26.52 -8.97 -14.48
C ASN A 430 -26.41 -9.91 -15.69
N HIS A 431 -25.67 -9.47 -16.71
CA HIS A 431 -25.44 -10.22 -17.95
C HIS A 431 -24.65 -11.53 -17.76
N ASP A 432 -24.06 -11.72 -16.57
CA ASP A 432 -23.17 -12.85 -16.24
C ASP A 432 -23.75 -13.79 -15.16
N ILE A 433 -25.05 -13.67 -14.84
CA ILE A 433 -25.76 -14.69 -14.02
C ILE A 433 -25.51 -16.09 -14.59
N ALA A 434 -25.45 -16.13 -15.91
CA ALA A 434 -24.95 -17.22 -16.70
C ALA A 434 -23.60 -17.77 -16.19
N GLY A 435 -22.49 -17.03 -16.38
CA GLY A 435 -21.16 -17.51 -15.99
C GLY A 435 -21.07 -17.90 -14.51
N LEU A 436 -21.77 -17.18 -13.64
CA LEU A 436 -21.82 -17.45 -12.20
C LEU A 436 -22.51 -18.77 -11.87
N ALA A 437 -23.67 -19.06 -12.48
CA ALA A 437 -24.41 -20.31 -12.28
C ALA A 437 -23.70 -21.54 -12.88
N ARG A 438 -22.82 -21.34 -13.88
CA ARG A 438 -21.97 -22.41 -14.45
C ARG A 438 -20.65 -22.62 -13.71
N SER A 439 -20.24 -21.69 -12.85
CA SER A 439 -19.03 -21.89 -12.04
C SER A 439 -19.25 -23.08 -11.11
N SER A 440 -18.36 -24.09 -11.21
CA SER A 440 -18.40 -25.30 -10.38
C SER A 440 -18.31 -24.97 -8.88
N GLU A 441 -17.81 -23.79 -8.55
CA GLU A 441 -17.60 -23.33 -7.18
C GLU A 441 -18.86 -22.71 -6.57
N PHE A 442 -19.74 -22.08 -7.36
CA PHE A 442 -21.03 -21.57 -6.86
C PHE A 442 -22.06 -22.70 -6.71
N THR A 443 -22.01 -23.69 -7.62
CA THR A 443 -22.78 -24.92 -7.47
C THR A 443 -22.38 -25.65 -6.19
N ASN A 444 -21.09 -25.84 -5.94
CA ASN A 444 -20.59 -26.50 -4.72
C ASN A 444 -20.87 -25.75 -3.39
N VAL A 445 -21.06 -24.43 -3.41
CA VAL A 445 -21.31 -23.60 -2.20
C VAL A 445 -22.68 -23.84 -1.59
N THR A 446 -23.64 -24.25 -2.40
CA THR A 446 -25.04 -24.41 -2.00
C THR A 446 -25.53 -25.86 -2.09
N GLY A 447 -24.72 -26.80 -2.60
CA GLY A 447 -25.08 -28.20 -2.77
C GLY A 447 -25.40 -28.53 -4.22
N GLN A 448 -26.52 -29.21 -4.51
CA GLN A 448 -27.01 -29.31 -5.88
C GLN A 448 -27.70 -27.98 -6.21
N PHE A 449 -26.96 -26.87 -6.26
CA PHE A 449 -27.47 -25.50 -6.53
C PHE A 449 -28.53 -25.47 -7.62
N TRP A 450 -28.33 -26.29 -8.65
CA TRP A 450 -29.28 -26.51 -9.72
C TRP A 450 -30.66 -27.00 -9.25
N GLU A 451 -30.66 -28.14 -8.56
CA GLU A 451 -31.87 -28.84 -8.11
C GLU A 451 -32.50 -28.06 -6.96
N ASP A 452 -31.68 -27.50 -6.08
CA ASP A 452 -32.07 -26.62 -4.98
C ASP A 452 -32.70 -25.32 -5.49
N CYS A 453 -32.10 -24.62 -6.46
CA CYS A 453 -32.72 -23.44 -7.08
C CYS A 453 -34.02 -23.78 -7.82
N GLN A 454 -34.09 -24.92 -8.52
CA GLN A 454 -35.35 -25.35 -9.15
C GLN A 454 -36.44 -25.64 -8.12
N LEU A 455 -36.12 -26.37 -7.06
CA LEU A 455 -37.04 -26.71 -5.97
C LEU A 455 -37.47 -25.47 -5.18
N ASP A 456 -36.53 -24.57 -4.88
CA ASP A 456 -36.79 -23.32 -4.18
C ASP A 456 -37.65 -22.39 -5.05
N MET A 457 -37.35 -22.24 -6.34
CA MET A 457 -38.15 -21.41 -7.24
C MET A 457 -39.53 -22.04 -7.52
N LEU A 458 -39.67 -23.37 -7.51
CA LEU A 458 -40.96 -24.06 -7.51
C LEU A 458 -41.73 -23.82 -6.20
N GLY A 459 -41.05 -23.82 -5.06
CA GLY A 459 -41.61 -23.49 -3.76
C GLY A 459 -42.12 -22.05 -3.68
N ILE A 460 -41.31 -21.10 -4.17
CA ILE A 460 -41.66 -19.69 -4.33
C ILE A 460 -42.85 -19.56 -5.26
N SER A 461 -42.86 -20.20 -6.44
CA SER A 461 -43.96 -20.13 -7.40
C SER A 461 -45.27 -20.72 -6.83
N ARG A 462 -45.19 -21.86 -6.13
CA ARG A 462 -46.35 -22.47 -5.46
C ARG A 462 -46.90 -21.56 -4.37
N SER A 463 -46.03 -20.98 -3.55
CA SER A 463 -46.44 -20.09 -2.46
C SER A 463 -46.95 -18.73 -2.96
N ALA A 464 -46.36 -18.20 -4.04
CA ALA A 464 -46.87 -17.03 -4.75
C ALA A 464 -48.25 -17.31 -5.37
N LYS A 465 -48.51 -18.52 -5.89
CA LYS A 465 -49.86 -18.94 -6.29
C LYS A 465 -50.82 -18.99 -5.10
N THR A 466 -50.36 -19.46 -3.94
CA THR A 466 -51.16 -19.49 -2.71
C THR A 466 -51.48 -18.09 -2.18
N LEU A 467 -50.52 -17.15 -2.22
CA LEU A 467 -50.70 -15.75 -1.84
C LEU A 467 -51.48 -14.94 -2.89
N ALA A 468 -51.39 -15.34 -4.17
CA ALA A 468 -52.16 -14.73 -5.25
C ALA A 468 -53.61 -15.19 -5.27
N LEU A 469 -53.94 -16.37 -4.72
CA LEU A 469 -55.33 -16.76 -4.54
C LEU A 469 -55.98 -15.74 -3.60
N PRO A 470 -57.02 -15.01 -4.04
CA PRO A 470 -57.71 -14.08 -3.17
C PRO A 470 -58.21 -14.92 -1.99
N ASP A 471 -57.80 -14.55 -0.79
CA ASP A 471 -58.28 -15.18 0.43
C ASP A 471 -59.81 -15.07 0.38
N ARG A 472 -60.49 -16.19 0.07
CA ARG A 472 -61.94 -16.22 -0.19
C ARG A 472 -62.75 -15.82 1.05
N ALA A 473 -62.08 -15.59 2.17
CA ALA A 473 -62.66 -15.26 3.46
C ALA A 473 -62.76 -13.75 3.76
N ILE A 474 -62.09 -12.86 3.02
CA ILE A 474 -62.16 -11.41 3.29
C ILE A 474 -63.20 -10.79 2.35
N GLY A 475 -64.43 -10.72 2.82
CA GLY A 475 -65.54 -10.10 2.10
C GLY A 475 -65.31 -8.61 1.85
N ASN A 476 -65.46 -8.21 0.59
CA ASN A 476 -65.87 -6.87 0.12
C ASN A 476 -65.34 -5.64 0.87
N SER A 477 -64.06 -5.59 1.25
CA SER A 477 -63.39 -4.30 1.44
C SER A 477 -62.82 -3.84 0.10
N ASP A 478 -63.18 -2.62 -0.31
CA ASP A 478 -62.79 -1.99 -1.57
C ASP A 478 -61.26 -1.96 -1.73
N ARG A 479 -60.72 -2.98 -2.40
CA ARG A 479 -59.29 -3.05 -2.73
C ARG A 479 -58.96 -1.97 -3.73
N SER A 480 -58.01 -1.09 -3.40
CA SER A 480 -57.66 0.05 -4.26
C SER A 480 -57.22 -0.39 -5.67
N PRO A 481 -57.44 0.41 -6.72
CA PRO A 481 -56.96 0.11 -8.08
C PRO A 481 -55.44 -0.15 -8.15
N THR A 482 -54.68 0.42 -7.21
CA THR A 482 -53.25 0.21 -7.03
C THR A 482 -52.93 -1.22 -6.58
N TYR A 483 -53.77 -1.80 -5.72
CA TYR A 483 -53.69 -3.20 -5.30
C TYR A 483 -53.83 -4.13 -6.51
N TRP A 484 -54.86 -3.94 -7.34
CA TRP A 484 -55.02 -4.75 -8.55
C TRP A 484 -53.87 -4.56 -9.54
N ARG A 485 -53.33 -3.35 -9.68
CA ARG A 485 -52.23 -3.08 -10.60
C ARG A 485 -50.90 -3.72 -10.18
N ASN A 486 -50.49 -3.66 -8.90
CA ASN A 486 -49.25 -4.38 -8.51
C ASN A 486 -49.49 -5.85 -8.20
N TRP A 487 -50.72 -6.28 -7.85
CA TRP A 487 -51.08 -7.70 -7.81
C TRP A 487 -51.00 -8.29 -9.22
N ASP A 488 -51.50 -7.61 -10.24
CA ASP A 488 -51.39 -8.05 -11.63
C ASP A 488 -49.93 -8.00 -12.11
N LYS A 489 -49.09 -7.06 -11.63
CA LYS A 489 -47.63 -7.12 -11.88
C LYS A 489 -46.94 -8.29 -11.17
N LEU A 490 -47.22 -8.55 -9.90
CA LEU A 490 -46.68 -9.69 -9.15
C LEU A 490 -47.13 -11.01 -9.79
N TYR A 491 -48.43 -11.10 -10.05
CA TYR A 491 -49.05 -12.23 -10.72
C TYR A 491 -48.48 -12.38 -12.12
N GLN A 492 -48.33 -11.33 -12.92
CA GLN A 492 -47.63 -11.38 -14.22
C GLN A 492 -46.16 -11.74 -14.07
N ILE A 493 -45.43 -11.32 -13.04
CA ILE A 493 -44.03 -11.73 -12.87
C ILE A 493 -43.92 -13.22 -12.55
N PHE A 494 -44.84 -13.76 -11.75
CA PHE A 494 -44.91 -15.18 -11.41
C PHE A 494 -45.65 -16.06 -12.44
N ARG A 495 -46.52 -15.48 -13.28
CA ARG A 495 -47.37 -16.14 -14.28
C ARG A 495 -46.89 -15.94 -15.71
N GLU A 496 -46.48 -14.73 -16.07
CA GLU A 496 -45.90 -14.46 -17.38
C GLU A 496 -44.59 -15.22 -17.51
N THR A 497 -44.41 -15.62 -18.76
CA THR A 497 -43.16 -15.77 -19.47
C THR A 497 -41.98 -14.91 -18.99
N GLN A 498 -41.99 -14.00 -18.01
CA GLN A 498 -40.73 -13.44 -17.49
C GLN A 498 -40.07 -14.29 -16.42
N MET A 499 -40.78 -14.81 -15.40
CA MET A 499 -40.19 -15.89 -14.60
C MET A 499 -40.10 -17.15 -15.43
N GLN A 500 -41.10 -17.49 -16.25
CA GLN A 500 -41.03 -18.66 -17.12
C GLN A 500 -39.97 -18.54 -18.24
N ASN A 501 -39.66 -17.35 -18.77
CA ASN A 501 -38.52 -17.10 -19.68
C ASN A 501 -37.24 -16.80 -18.93
N ALA A 502 -37.24 -16.38 -17.66
CA ALA A 502 -36.05 -16.42 -16.82
C ALA A 502 -35.77 -17.86 -16.40
N PHE A 503 -36.78 -18.71 -16.26
CA PHE A 503 -36.75 -20.15 -16.02
C PHE A 503 -36.40 -20.92 -17.29
N LEU A 504 -36.87 -20.50 -18.47
CA LEU A 504 -36.48 -21.04 -19.77
C LEU A 504 -35.13 -20.48 -20.20
N ALA A 505 -34.79 -19.23 -19.91
CA ALA A 505 -33.46 -18.69 -20.15
C ALA A 505 -32.48 -19.32 -19.18
N LEU A 506 -32.81 -19.50 -17.88
CA LEU A 506 -32.07 -20.38 -16.98
C LEU A 506 -32.07 -21.78 -17.58
N GLN A 507 -33.17 -22.52 -17.74
CA GLN A 507 -33.21 -23.89 -18.28
C GLN A 507 -32.46 -24.08 -19.60
N VAL A 508 -32.54 -23.18 -20.57
CA VAL A 508 -31.81 -23.23 -21.85
C VAL A 508 -30.31 -22.99 -21.60
N PHE A 509 -29.97 -22.02 -20.75
CA PHE A 509 -28.61 -21.74 -20.30
C PHE A 509 -27.99 -22.89 -19.48
N LEU A 510 -28.85 -23.60 -18.74
CA LEU A 510 -28.61 -24.69 -17.84
C LEU A 510 -28.46 -26.01 -18.65
N MET A 511 -29.30 -26.25 -19.66
CA MET A 511 -29.28 -27.44 -20.54
C MET A 511 -28.23 -27.38 -21.65
N SER A 512 -27.68 -26.20 -21.96
CA SER A 512 -26.54 -26.09 -22.88
C SER A 512 -25.26 -26.55 -22.18
N LYS A 513 -24.98 -27.86 -22.21
CA LYS A 513 -23.67 -28.42 -21.85
C LYS A 513 -22.59 -27.72 -22.69
N PRO A 514 -21.46 -27.28 -22.12
CA PRO A 514 -20.23 -27.30 -22.89
C PRO A 514 -19.90 -28.79 -23.10
N THR A 515 -20.09 -29.28 -24.32
CA THR A 515 -19.32 -30.44 -24.78
C THR A 515 -17.86 -30.03 -24.72
N PHE A 516 -17.21 -30.31 -23.59
CA PHE A 516 -15.76 -30.30 -23.52
C PHE A 516 -15.24 -31.48 -24.36
N PRO A 517 -14.19 -31.29 -25.19
CA PRO A 517 -13.42 -32.40 -25.73
C PRO A 517 -12.68 -33.16 -24.62
#